data_AF-A0A1W0WRB9-F1
#
_entry.id   AF-A0A1W0WRB9-F1
#
_cell.length_a   1.000
_cell.length_b   1.000
_cell.length_c   1.000
_cell.angle_alpha   90.00
_cell.angle_beta   90.00
_cell.angle_gamma   90.00
#
_symmetry.space_group_name_H-M   'P 1'
#
loop_
_entity.id
_entity.type
_entity.pdbx_description
1 polymer ?
#
loop_
_entity_poly.entity_id
_entity_poly.type
_entity_poly.pdbx_seq_one_letter_code
_entity_poly.pdbx_strand_id
1 'polypeptide(L)'
;MSQMSKSTLPQDLFAHENYIGYLDMSNNRLLQLDNEFFRPLVNLQTLILANNELNRVPATVGLPGLRALDLSANRLTNFPDSLVNTF
;
A
#
# COMPACT_ATOMS: atom_id res chain seq x y z
N MET A 1 25.72 2.69 14.03
CA MET A 1 25.25 2.53 12.64
C MET A 1 23.80 2.07 12.69
N SER A 2 22.89 2.94 12.23
CA SER A 2 21.56 2.63 11.69
C SER A 2 20.55 1.88 12.58
N GLN A 3 19.96 2.56 13.56
CA GLN A 3 18.57 2.26 13.93
C GLN A 3 17.65 2.88 12.86
N MET A 4 17.41 2.14 11.77
CA MET A 4 16.29 2.42 10.87
C MET A 4 15.02 2.10 11.64
N SER A 5 14.23 3.11 12.02
CA SER A 5 12.92 2.91 12.66
C SER A 5 11.97 2.28 11.65
N LYS A 6 12.02 0.96 11.51
CA LYS A 6 11.11 0.18 10.69
C LYS A 6 9.76 0.18 11.43
N SER A 7 8.86 1.10 11.08
CA SER A 7 7.44 0.99 11.47
C SER A 7 6.89 -0.25 10.79
N THR A 8 7.09 -1.41 11.43
CA THR A 8 6.72 -2.72 10.90
C THR A 8 5.30 -2.96 11.37
N LEU A 9 4.35 -2.86 10.44
CA LEU A 9 2.97 -3.20 10.74
C LEU A 9 2.84 -4.73 10.83
N PRO A 10 2.01 -5.26 11.74
CA PRO A 10 1.69 -6.68 11.78
C PRO A 10 1.09 -7.12 10.43
N GLN A 11 1.57 -8.24 9.87
CA GLN A 11 1.09 -8.72 8.56
C GLN A 11 -0.41 -9.06 8.54
N ASP A 12 -0.98 -9.35 9.71
CA ASP A 12 -2.36 -9.73 9.95
C ASP A 12 -3.24 -8.59 10.45
N LEU A 13 -2.73 -7.34 10.45
CA LEU A 13 -3.45 -6.17 10.95
C LEU A 13 -4.87 -6.03 10.36
N PHE A 14 -5.04 -6.43 9.11
CA PHE A 14 -6.30 -6.35 8.37
C PHE A 14 -7.00 -7.69 8.15
N ALA A 15 -6.57 -8.76 8.83
CA ALA A 15 -7.04 -10.13 8.56
C ALA A 15 -8.58 -10.30 8.59
N HIS A 16 -9.29 -9.45 9.33
CA HIS A 16 -10.76 -9.51 9.49
C HIS A 16 -11.49 -8.25 9.00
N GLU A 17 -10.79 -7.34 8.33
CA GLU A 17 -11.27 -5.99 8.00
C GLU A 17 -11.88 -5.91 6.60
N ASN A 18 -12.71 -6.88 6.24
CA ASN A 18 -13.25 -7.02 4.89
C ASN A 18 -14.29 -5.95 4.51
N TYR A 19 -14.71 -5.09 5.45
CA TYR A 19 -15.71 -4.04 5.23
C TYR A 19 -15.12 -2.66 4.96
N ILE A 20 -13.80 -2.48 5.07
CA ILE A 20 -13.15 -1.19 4.86
C ILE A 20 -13.23 -0.79 3.37
N GLY A 21 -13.85 0.36 3.10
CA GLY A 21 -13.89 0.98 1.77
C GLY A 21 -12.87 2.10 1.57
N TYR A 22 -12.35 2.68 2.64
CA TYR A 22 -11.40 3.79 2.63
C TYR A 22 -10.32 3.54 3.69
N LEU A 23 -9.05 3.60 3.29
CA LEU A 23 -7.92 3.45 4.19
C LEU A 23 -6.90 4.55 3.93
N ASP A 24 -6.62 5.36 4.95
CA ASP A 24 -5.56 6.36 4.92
C ASP A 24 -4.42 5.96 5.86
N MET A 25 -3.24 5.79 5.26
CA MET A 25 -1.98 5.48 5.92
C MET A 25 -0.90 6.51 5.55
N SER A 26 -1.32 7.70 5.12
CA SER A 26 -0.43 8.79 4.75
C SER A 26 0.39 9.32 5.92
N ASN A 27 1.48 10.02 5.62
CA ASN A 27 2.33 10.70 6.60
C ASN A 27 2.97 9.74 7.63
N ASN A 28 3.27 8.53 7.20
CA ASN A 28 4.03 7.55 7.97
C ASN A 28 5.46 7.44 7.42
N ARG A 29 6.23 6.47 7.94
CA ARG A 29 7.60 6.16 7.47
C ARG A 29 7.67 4.77 6.86
N LEU A 30 6.64 4.40 6.10
CA LEU A 30 6.56 3.08 5.48
C LEU A 30 7.59 3.01 4.35
N LEU A 31 8.53 2.08 4.47
CA LEU A 31 9.57 1.84 3.46
C LEU A 31 9.13 0.81 2.41
N GLN A 32 8.43 -0.22 2.88
CA GLN A 32 7.95 -1.34 2.08
C GLN A 32 6.68 -1.90 2.72
N LEU A 33 5.82 -2.48 1.89
CA LEU A 33 4.63 -3.22 2.29
C LEU A 33 4.66 -4.56 1.55
N ASP A 34 4.32 -5.64 2.25
CA ASP A 34 4.20 -6.94 1.61
C ASP A 34 3.08 -6.92 0.58
N ASN A 35 3.27 -7.65 -0.54
CA ASN A 35 2.30 -7.68 -1.63
C ASN A 35 0.90 -8.13 -1.19
N GLU A 36 0.84 -8.99 -0.18
CA GLU A 36 -0.40 -9.56 0.35
C GLU A 36 -1.02 -8.75 1.50
N PHE A 37 -0.36 -7.67 1.95
CA PHE A 37 -0.73 -6.94 3.16
C PHE A 37 -2.18 -6.43 3.16
N PHE A 38 -2.68 -6.05 1.98
CA PHE A 38 -4.03 -5.52 1.81
C PHE A 38 -5.00 -6.53 1.20
N ARG A 39 -4.57 -7.77 0.93
CA ARG A 39 -5.40 -8.80 0.31
C ARG A 39 -6.74 -9.07 1.04
N PRO A 40 -6.82 -9.00 2.38
CA PRO A 40 -8.10 -9.15 3.08
C PRO A 40 -9.12 -8.03 2.79
N LEU A 41 -8.66 -6.86 2.36
CA LEU A 41 -9.49 -5.66 2.16
C LEU A 41 -10.21 -5.71 0.79
N VAL A 42 -10.99 -6.76 0.56
CA VAL A 42 -11.65 -7.03 -0.73
C VAL A 42 -12.63 -5.94 -1.17
N ASN A 43 -13.13 -5.14 -0.24
CA ASN A 43 -14.05 -4.03 -0.50
C ASN A 43 -13.37 -2.65 -0.54
N LEU A 44 -12.04 -2.59 -0.44
CA LEU A 44 -11.31 -1.32 -0.42
C LEU A 44 -11.45 -0.59 -1.75
N GLN A 45 -11.93 0.65 -1.70
CA GLN A 45 -12.14 1.51 -2.86
C GLN A 45 -11.12 2.64 -2.93
N THR A 46 -10.66 3.13 -1.78
CA THR A 46 -9.67 4.21 -1.71
C THR A 46 -8.55 3.83 -0.76
N LEU A 47 -7.31 3.95 -1.23
CA LEU A 47 -6.11 3.76 -0.42
C LEU A 47 -5.19 4.97 -0.56
N ILE A 48 -4.91 5.64 0.55
CA ILE A 48 -3.99 6.77 0.61
C ILE A 48 -2.71 6.34 1.32
N LEU A 49 -1.60 6.35 0.59
CA LEU A 49 -0.25 6.04 1.05
C LEU A 49 0.71 7.22 0.86
N ALA A 50 0.16 8.43 0.65
CA ALA A 50 0.93 9.63 0.38
C ALA A 50 1.89 9.99 1.52
N ASN A 51 2.99 10.68 1.21
CA ASN A 51 3.98 11.12 2.20
C ASN A 51 4.53 9.97 3.05
N ASN A 52 5.01 8.91 2.38
CA ASN A 52 5.73 7.80 2.99
C ASN A 52 7.12 7.66 2.34
N GLU A 53 7.84 6.58 2.61
CA GLU A 53 9.16 6.30 2.03
C GLU A 53 9.16 5.07 1.13
N LEU A 54 8.00 4.72 0.54
CA LEU A 54 7.86 3.52 -0.28
C LEU A 54 8.76 3.60 -1.50
N ASN A 55 9.58 2.57 -1.71
CA ASN A 55 10.45 2.47 -2.88
C ASN A 55 9.87 1.63 -4.02
N ARG A 56 8.78 0.91 -3.75
CA ARG A 56 8.07 0.06 -4.71
C ARG A 56 6.58 0.32 -4.59
N VAL A 57 5.87 0.28 -5.71
CA VAL A 57 4.41 0.31 -5.70
C VAL A 57 3.92 -1.03 -5.14
N PRO A 58 3.08 -1.03 -4.08
CA PRO A 58 2.53 -2.26 -3.53
C PRO A 58 1.60 -2.95 -4.53
N ALA A 59 1.48 -4.28 -4.42
CA ALA A 59 0.59 -5.08 -5.28
C ALA A 59 -0.91 -4.77 -5.07
N THR A 60 -1.26 -3.80 -4.21
CA THR A 60 -2.61 -3.24 -4.03
C THR A 60 -3.26 -2.73 -5.30
N VAL A 61 -2.46 -2.40 -6.32
CA VAL A 61 -2.98 -2.11 -7.68
C VAL A 61 -3.82 -3.26 -8.26
N GLY A 62 -3.69 -4.47 -7.73
CA GLY A 62 -4.50 -5.63 -8.11
C GLY A 62 -5.74 -5.88 -7.25
N LEU A 63 -6.08 -5.02 -6.29
CA LEU A 63 -7.30 -5.17 -5.50
C LEU A 63 -8.54 -4.91 -6.38
N PRO A 64 -9.50 -5.84 -6.46
CA PRO A 64 -10.60 -5.79 -7.43
C PRO A 64 -11.56 -4.60 -7.21
N GLY A 65 -11.65 -4.10 -5.97
CA GLY A 65 -12.52 -2.99 -5.60
C GLY A 65 -11.86 -1.61 -5.68
N LEU A 66 -10.55 -1.53 -5.87
CA LEU A 66 -9.79 -0.29 -5.71
C LEU A 66 -10.05 0.68 -6.87
N ARG A 67 -10.47 1.90 -6.54
CA ARG A 67 -10.84 2.96 -7.49
C ARG A 67 -9.93 4.17 -7.41
N ALA A 68 -9.34 4.41 -6.24
CA ALA A 68 -8.43 5.51 -5.99
C ALA A 68 -7.22 5.03 -5.19
N LEU A 69 -6.02 5.37 -5.68
CA LEU A 69 -4.75 5.09 -5.03
C LEU A 69 -3.89 6.34 -5.07
N ASP A 70 -3.54 6.86 -3.91
CA ASP A 70 -2.59 7.97 -3.79
C ASP A 70 -1.25 7.47 -3.25
N LEU A 71 -0.21 7.57 -4.07
CA LEU A 71 1.17 7.24 -3.75
C LEU A 71 2.09 8.45 -3.82
N SER A 72 1.54 9.66 -3.87
CA SER A 72 2.30 10.91 -3.97
C SER A 72 3.30 11.07 -2.82
N ALA A 73 4.39 11.80 -3.07
CA ALA A 73 5.44 12.05 -2.09
C ALA A 73 6.01 10.76 -1.45
N ASN A 74 6.20 9.72 -2.25
CA ASN A 74 7.00 8.52 -1.92
C ASN A 74 8.34 8.54 -2.69
N ARG A 75 9.14 7.48 -2.55
CA ARG A 75 10.44 7.31 -3.22
C ARG A 75 10.41 6.20 -4.26
N LEU A 76 9.28 6.09 -4.99
CA LEU A 76 9.01 5.00 -5.91
C LEU A 76 10.00 4.99 -7.07
N THR A 77 10.78 3.92 -7.18
CA THR A 77 11.69 3.68 -8.31
C THR A 77 11.29 2.46 -9.13
N ASN A 78 10.34 1.67 -8.63
CA ASN A 78 9.91 0.41 -9.22
C ASN A 78 8.39 0.33 -9.24
N PHE A 79 7.86 -0.04 -10.41
CA PHE A 79 6.44 -0.25 -10.65
C PHE A 79 6.23 -1.72 -11.00
N PRO A 80 5.16 -2.38 -10.52
CA PRO A 80 4.85 -3.75 -10.90
C PRO A 80 4.45 -3.83 -12.37
N ASP A 81 4.78 -4.95 -13.01
CA ASP A 81 4.42 -5.24 -14.41
C ASP A 81 2.91 -5.17 -14.66
N SER A 82 2.09 -5.34 -13.62
CA SER A 82 0.63 -5.19 -13.69
C SER A 82 0.19 -3.78 -14.09
N LEU A 83 1.01 -2.74 -13.89
CA LEU A 83 0.75 -1.39 -14.38
C LEU A 83 1.19 -1.17 -15.83
N VAL A 84 2.03 -2.05 -16.38
CA VAL A 84 2.65 -1.87 -17.70
C VAL A 84 1.70 -2.30 -18.84
N ASN A 85 0.61 -3.00 -18.54
CA ASN A 85 -0.36 -3.52 -19.54
C ASN A 85 -1.76 -2.88 -19.46
N THR A 86 -1.90 -1.67 -18.92
CA THR A 86 -3.21 -0.98 -18.81
C THR A 86 -3.36 0.22 -19.76
N PHE A 87 -2.73 0.18 -20.94
CA PHE A 87 -2.94 1.16 -22.03
C PHE A 87 -3.39 0.46 -23.31
#